data_AF-A0A371ICV4-F1
#
_entry.id   AF-A0A371ICV4-F1
#
_cell.length_a   1.000
_cell.length_b   1.000
_cell.length_c   1.000
_cell.angle_alpha   90.00
_cell.angle_beta   90.00
_cell.angle_gamma   90.00
#
_symmetry.space_group_name_H-M   'P 1'
#
loop_
_entity.id
_entity.type
_entity.pdbx_description
1 polymer ?
#
loop_
_entity_poly.entity_id
_entity_poly.type
_entity_poly.pdbx_seq_one_letter_code
_entity_poly.pdbx_strand_id
1 'polypeptide(L)'
;MMKGVVEAANKNLKKIIQKMVVTYKDWHEILPYALHGYRTLVRTSIRATPYSLVYVLPIEVEIPSLRVLAKVELDKAEWVQQQSD
;
A
#
# COMPACT_ATOMS: atom_id res chain seq x y z
N MET A 1 -9.59 -7.22 7.15
CA MET A 1 -8.57 -6.62 8.05
C MET A 1 -8.01 -5.31 7.50
N MET A 2 -7.60 -5.24 6.22
CA MET A 2 -7.01 -4.05 5.58
C MET A 2 -7.89 -2.78 5.59
N LYS A 3 -9.21 -2.91 5.32
CA LYS A 3 -10.13 -1.75 5.25
C LYS A 3 -10.20 -0.93 6.56
N GLY A 4 -10.23 -1.59 7.72
CA GLY A 4 -10.28 -0.89 9.01
C GLY A 4 -9.00 -0.13 9.34
N VAL A 5 -7.84 -0.66 8.93
CA VAL A 5 -6.54 0.02 9.06
C VAL A 5 -6.50 1.27 8.18
N VAL A 6 -7.00 1.17 6.94
CA VAL A 6 -7.10 2.30 6.00
C VAL A 6 -8.05 3.39 6.51
N GLU A 7 -9.21 3.01 7.05
CA GLU A 7 -10.17 3.98 7.62
C GLU A 7 -9.62 4.70 8.85
N ALA A 8 -8.93 4.00 9.74
CA ALA A 8 -8.29 4.59 10.91
C ALA A 8 -7.18 5.58 10.51
N ALA A 9 -6.37 5.23 9.51
CA ALA A 9 -5.36 6.12 8.96
C ALA A 9 -5.99 7.38 8.36
N ASN A 10 -7.04 7.24 7.55
CA ASN A 10 -7.73 8.37 6.93
C ASN A 10 -8.38 9.30 7.96
N LYS A 11 -8.98 8.76 9.03
CA LYS A 11 -9.52 9.58 10.14
C LYS A 11 -8.43 10.38 10.85
N ASN A 12 -7.27 9.78 11.10
CA ASN A 12 -6.15 10.48 11.72
C ASN A 12 -5.59 11.58 10.81
N LEU A 13 -5.47 11.30 9.51
CA LEU A 13 -4.96 12.25 8.52
C LEU A 13 -5.88 13.47 8.41
N LYS A 14 -7.21 13.26 8.39
CA LYS A 14 -8.21 14.34 8.43
C LYS A 14 -8.03 15.24 9.65
N LYS A 15 -7.85 14.67 10.85
CA LYS A 15 -7.64 15.45 12.09
C LYS A 15 -6.37 16.30 12.04
N ILE A 16 -5.28 15.76 11.46
CA ILE A 16 -4.00 16.48 11.31
C ILE A 16 -4.18 17.68 10.37
N ILE A 17 -4.80 17.47 9.20
CA ILE A 17 -5.05 18.54 8.23
C ILE A 17 -5.93 19.63 8.84
N GLN A 18 -7.02 19.25 9.52
CA GLN A 18 -7.92 20.21 10.16
C GLN A 18 -7.20 21.09 11.19
N LYS A 19 -6.36 20.50 12.05
CA LYS A 19 -5.55 21.30 12.99
C LYS A 19 -4.59 22.22 12.27
N MET A 20 -3.94 21.73 11.21
CA MET A 20 -2.94 22.50 10.47
C MET A 20 -3.52 23.73 9.78
N VAL A 21 -4.70 23.59 9.16
CA VAL A 21 -5.43 24.70 8.50
C VAL A 21 -5.85 25.77 9.51
N VAL A 22 -6.18 25.38 10.74
CA VAL A 22 -6.58 26.32 11.81
C VAL A 22 -5.37 26.98 12.46
N THR A 23 -4.28 26.24 12.70
CA THR A 23 -3.10 26.73 13.42
C THR A 23 -2.21 27.64 12.57
N TYR A 24 -2.07 27.36 11.27
CA TYR A 24 -1.11 28.05 10.41
C TYR A 24 -1.83 28.86 9.34
N LYS A 25 -1.56 30.16 9.27
CA LYS A 25 -2.14 31.04 8.25
C LYS A 25 -1.69 30.65 6.83
N ASP A 26 -0.42 30.25 6.71
CA ASP A 26 0.22 29.82 5.47
C ASP A 26 0.21 28.29 5.34
N TRP A 27 -0.82 27.64 5.90
CA TRP A 27 -0.97 26.18 5.89
C TRP A 27 -0.83 25.60 4.47
N HIS A 28 -1.25 26.33 3.44
CA HIS A 28 -1.20 25.90 2.06
C HIS A 28 0.23 25.74 1.53
N GLU A 29 1.19 26.49 2.08
CA GLU A 29 2.61 26.35 1.76
C GLU A 29 3.26 25.20 2.54
N ILE A 30 2.84 24.97 3.80
CA ILE A 30 3.47 24.02 4.72
C ILE A 30 2.88 22.60 4.60
N LEU A 31 1.59 22.51 4.26
CA LEU A 31 0.84 21.25 4.16
C LEU A 31 1.43 20.25 3.15
N PRO A 32 1.88 20.65 1.95
CA PRO A 32 2.54 19.74 1.02
C PRO A 32 3.78 19.08 1.63
N TYR A 33 4.60 19.82 2.38
CA TYR A 33 5.81 19.29 3.03
C TYR A 33 5.47 18.34 4.19
N ALA A 34 4.48 18.68 5.01
CA ALA A 34 4.04 17.81 6.11
C ALA A 34 3.42 16.49 5.61
N LEU A 35 2.63 16.54 4.54
CA LEU A 35 2.08 15.34 3.89
C LEU A 35 3.17 14.52 3.21
N HIS A 36 4.13 15.17 2.56
CA HIS A 36 5.30 14.50 2.00
C HIS A 36 6.09 13.78 3.11
N GLY A 37 6.39 14.46 4.21
CA GLY A 37 7.02 13.85 5.38
C GLY A 37 6.21 12.72 5.99
N TYR A 38 4.88 12.82 6.07
CA TYR A 38 4.03 11.70 6.51
C TYR A 38 4.12 10.48 5.58
N ARG A 39 4.26 10.70 4.26
CA ARG A 39 4.39 9.63 3.25
C ARG A 39 5.76 8.97 3.25
N THR A 40 6.83 9.74 3.45
CA THR A 40 8.23 9.28 3.32
C THR A 40 8.89 8.93 4.65
N LEU A 41 8.45 9.52 5.76
CA LEU A 41 8.97 9.18 7.07
C LEU A 41 8.42 7.82 7.47
N VAL A 42 9.31 6.83 7.42
CA VAL A 42 9.13 5.48 7.94
C VAL A 42 8.59 5.54 9.37
N ARG A 43 7.34 5.12 9.58
CA ARG A 43 6.68 5.12 10.89
C ARG A 43 6.50 3.74 11.50
N THR A 44 6.99 2.69 10.85
CA THR A 44 6.84 1.30 11.30
C THR A 44 8.19 0.65 11.56
N SER A 45 8.26 -0.20 12.59
CA SER A 45 9.43 -1.00 13.00
C SER A 45 10.08 -1.84 11.89
N ILE A 46 9.41 -1.98 10.74
CA ILE A 46 9.83 -2.73 9.54
C ILE A 46 10.66 -1.86 8.57
N ARG A 47 10.95 -0.61 8.93
CA ARG A 47 11.66 0.36 8.07
C ARG A 47 10.95 0.71 6.76
N ALA A 48 9.66 0.36 6.64
CA ALA A 48 8.82 0.66 5.48
C ALA A 48 8.10 2.01 5.62
N THR A 49 7.95 2.71 4.50
CA THR A 49 7.17 3.96 4.41
C THR A 49 5.68 3.66 4.19
N PRO A 50 4.74 4.50 4.67
CA PRO A 50 3.32 4.33 4.36
C PRO A 50 3.04 4.26 2.85
N TYR A 51 3.82 4.96 2.03
CA TYR A 51 3.72 4.87 0.57
C TYR A 51 4.11 3.48 0.04
N SER A 52 5.21 2.90 0.53
CA SER A 52 5.61 1.54 0.15
C SER A 52 4.56 0.49 0.54
N LEU A 53 3.87 0.65 1.69
CA LEU A 53 2.81 -0.28 2.08
C LEU A 53 1.57 -0.22 1.16
N VAL A 54 1.25 0.97 0.63
CA VAL A 54 0.03 1.18 -0.16
C VAL A 54 0.25 0.91 -1.65
N TYR A 55 1.41 1.23 -2.19
CA TYR A 55 1.65 1.17 -3.64
C TYR A 55 2.73 0.16 -4.06
N VAL A 56 3.76 -0.07 -3.24
CA VAL A 56 4.90 -0.91 -3.64
C VAL A 56 4.70 -2.37 -3.21
N LEU A 57 4.21 -2.59 -1.99
CA LEU A 57 3.96 -3.92 -1.42
C LEU A 57 2.91 -4.73 -2.18
N PRO A 58 1.78 -4.16 -2.62
CA PRO A 58 0.83 -4.91 -3.43
C PRO A 58 1.48 -5.43 -4.72
N ILE A 59 2.27 -4.60 -5.40
CA ILE A 59 2.95 -4.97 -6.65
C ILE A 59 4.03 -6.04 -6.41
N GLU A 60 4.82 -5.89 -5.33
CA GLU A 60 5.85 -6.87 -4.94
C GLU A 60 5.28 -8.24 -4.58
N VAL A 61 4.05 -8.31 -4.09
CA VAL A 61 3.37 -9.58 -3.76
C VAL A 61 2.57 -10.14 -4.93
N GLU A 62 1.93 -9.27 -5.71
CA GLU A 62 1.07 -9.63 -6.83
C GLU A 62 1.86 -10.30 -7.96
N ILE A 63 3.04 -9.77 -8.33
CA ILE A 63 3.85 -10.35 -9.41
C ILE A 63 4.33 -11.78 -9.09
N PRO A 64 4.92 -12.08 -7.92
CA PRO A 64 5.27 -13.45 -7.55
C PRO A 64 4.04 -14.36 -7.44
N SER A 65 2.93 -13.87 -6.89
CA SER A 65 1.70 -14.67 -6.74
C SER A 65 1.13 -15.08 -8.09
N LEU A 66 1.11 -14.15 -9.06
CA LEU A 66 0.68 -14.43 -10.43
C LEU A 66 1.61 -15.42 -11.14
N ARG A 67 2.92 -15.35 -10.90
CA ARG A 67 3.88 -16.34 -11.45
C ARG A 67 3.64 -17.74 -10.89
N VAL A 68 3.38 -17.84 -9.58
CA VAL A 68 3.05 -19.13 -8.94
C VAL A 68 1.74 -19.67 -9.49
N LEU A 69 0.70 -18.84 -9.60
CA LEU A 69 -0.59 -19.24 -10.17
C LEU A 69 -0.45 -19.71 -11.62
N ALA A 70 0.27 -18.97 -12.46
CA ALA A 70 0.51 -19.35 -13.85
C ALA A 70 1.27 -20.68 -13.97
N LYS A 71 2.24 -20.94 -13.07
CA LYS A 71 2.95 -22.22 -13.01
C LYS A 71 2.00 -23.36 -12.66
N VAL A 72 1.15 -23.19 -11.65
CA VAL A 72 0.18 -24.21 -11.23
C VAL A 72 -0.83 -24.52 -12.34
N GLU A 73 -1.34 -23.50 -13.04
CA GLU A 73 -2.26 -23.72 -14.17
C GLU A 73 -1.57 -24.43 -15.34
N LEU A 74 -0.30 -24.14 -15.60
CA LEU A 74 0.49 -24.80 -16.66
C LEU A 74 0.76 -26.27 -16.30
N ASP A 75 1.23 -26.55 -15.08
CA ASP A 75 1.46 -27.91 -14.59
C ASP A 75 0.15 -28.74 -14.63
N LYS A 76 -1.00 -28.11 -14.31
CA LYS A 76 -2.32 -28.74 -14.39
C LYS A 76 -2.75 -29.01 -15.84
N ALA A 77 -2.49 -28.09 -16.77
CA ALA A 77 -2.79 -28.27 -18.19
C ALA A 77 -1.96 -29.42 -18.80
N GLU A 78 -0.66 -29.47 -18.48
CA GLU A 78 0.23 -30.56 -18.90
C GLU A 78 -0.22 -31.92 -18.33
N TRP A 79 -0.64 -31.96 -17.06
CA TRP A 79 -1.17 -33.18 -16.45
C TRP A 79 -2.44 -33.68 -17.14
N VAL A 80 -3.37 -32.78 -17.48
CA VAL A 80 -4.61 -33.13 -18.21
C VAL A 80 -4.27 -33.66 -19.60
N GLN A 81 -3.27 -33.07 -20.27
CA GLN A 81 -2.84 -33.50 -21.60
C GLN A 81 -2.20 -34.91 -21.58
N GLN A 82 -1.35 -35.20 -20.61
CA GLN A 82 -0.79 -36.55 -20.41
C GLN A 82 -1.81 -37.63 -20.05
N GLN A 83 -2.95 -37.27 -19.46
CA GLN A 83 -4.05 -38.21 -19.19
C GLN A 83 -4.97 -38.43 -20.40
N SER A 84 -4.82 -37.60 -21.44
CA SER A 84 -5.63 -37.65 -22.66
C SER A 84 -4.92 -38.35 -23.83
N ASP A 85 -3.62 -38.61 -23.69
CA ASP A 85 -2.76 -39.40 -24.59
C ASP A 85 -2.63 -40.86 -24.10
#